data_AF-A0A2P9BD20-F1
#
_entry.id   AF-A0A2P9BD20-F1
#
_cell.length_a   1.000
_cell.length_b   1.000
_cell.length_c   1.000
_cell.angle_alpha   90.00
_cell.angle_beta   90.00
_cell.angle_gamma   90.00
#
_symmetry.space_group_name_H-M   'P 1'
#
loop_
_entity.id
_entity.type
_entity.pdbx_description
1 polymer ?
#
loop_
_entity_poly.entity_id
_entity_poly.type
_entity_poly.pdbx_seq_one_letter_code
_entity_poly.pdbx_strand_id
1 'polypeptide(L)'
;MKLHYCKILLFSISLNILLSSSYEHNKNKPYTIPLTPTTTSRVLSECDIQTSIYDNDPEMKGVMQDFNRQTSQRFEEYEKRMIKNRQKYKEQCHKDIEEIIVKDKIDKSLTEKVEKGCLRCGCGLGGVAAGVGIFGALGTYGWKVAATATAYETAKQAGIEAGIKAVIAEIKGSSFINQCLVVDWLKFINESNYNSIPDLFNAVNSVVTANGEKCQVVTGNIGRVYNGLSEKDAWFPSFVKKGTETATAITESVETTELAKVEAASTHSYTAIGYSVTAILIIVLVMVIIYLILRYRRKKKMNKKTQYTKLLNQ
;
A
#
# COMPACT_ATOMS: atom_id res chain seq x y z
N MET A 1 -18.12 6.88 4.33
CA MET A 1 -18.01 6.53 2.89
C MET A 1 -18.09 7.72 1.91
N LYS A 2 -18.60 8.92 2.28
CA LYS A 2 -18.67 10.09 1.36
C LYS A 2 -17.41 10.97 1.27
N LEU A 3 -16.49 10.92 2.25
CA LEU A 3 -15.28 11.76 2.26
C LEU A 3 -14.12 11.26 1.38
N HIS A 4 -14.07 9.96 1.07
CA HIS A 4 -12.99 9.39 0.24
C HIS A 4 -13.16 9.68 -1.26
N TYR A 5 -14.39 9.97 -1.72
CA TYR A 5 -14.64 10.32 -3.11
C TYR A 5 -14.06 11.69 -3.47
N CYS A 6 -14.19 12.68 -2.57
CA CYS A 6 -13.57 13.99 -2.74
C CYS A 6 -12.04 13.90 -2.77
N LYS A 7 -11.42 13.01 -1.99
CA LYS A 7 -9.96 12.85 -1.95
C LYS A 7 -9.40 12.23 -3.23
N ILE A 8 -10.11 11.25 -3.82
CA ILE A 8 -9.75 10.62 -5.09
C ILE A 8 -9.94 11.60 -6.26
N LEU A 9 -11.01 12.40 -6.24
CA LEU A 9 -11.29 13.41 -7.25
C LEU A 9 -10.28 14.58 -7.20
N LEU A 10 -9.85 14.99 -6.00
CA LEU A 10 -8.82 16.01 -5.85
C LEU A 10 -7.46 15.52 -6.38
N PHE A 11 -7.12 14.26 -6.16
CA PHE A 11 -5.85 13.68 -6.65
C PHE A 11 -5.81 13.57 -8.18
N SER A 12 -6.93 13.24 -8.83
CA SER A 12 -7.03 13.22 -10.30
C SER A 12 -6.97 14.62 -10.92
N ILE A 13 -7.53 15.63 -10.24
CA ILE A 13 -7.40 17.05 -10.63
C ILE A 13 -5.95 17.51 -10.50
N SER A 14 -5.25 17.21 -9.40
CA SER A 14 -3.83 17.56 -9.21
C SER A 14 -2.92 16.92 -10.26
N LEU A 15 -3.16 15.65 -10.63
CA LEU A 15 -2.42 14.94 -11.68
C LEU A 15 -2.65 15.53 -13.07
N ASN A 16 -3.88 15.95 -13.40
CA ASN A 16 -4.19 16.61 -14.66
C ASN A 16 -3.57 18.02 -14.77
N ILE A 17 -3.46 18.75 -13.66
CA ILE A 17 -2.77 20.05 -13.61
C ILE A 17 -1.27 19.86 -13.83
N LEU A 18 -0.65 18.84 -13.21
CA LEU A 18 0.77 18.54 -13.42
C LEU A 18 1.06 18.16 -14.88
N LEU A 19 0.19 17.34 -15.48
CA LEU A 19 0.30 16.92 -16.88
C LEU A 19 0.13 18.10 -17.86
N SER A 20 -0.79 19.03 -17.57
CA SER A 20 -1.03 20.22 -18.40
C SER A 20 0.13 21.24 -18.28
N SER A 21 0.70 21.42 -17.09
CA SER A 21 1.87 22.29 -16.89
C SER A 21 3.10 21.84 -17.68
N SER A 22 3.25 20.51 -17.88
CA SER A 22 4.33 19.95 -18.70
C SER A 22 4.17 20.23 -20.19
N TYR A 23 2.97 20.57 -20.65
CA TYR A 23 2.68 20.92 -22.05
C TYR A 23 2.87 22.42 -22.32
N GLU A 24 2.64 23.30 -21.34
CA GLU A 24 2.84 24.75 -21.51
C GLU A 24 4.32 25.17 -21.49
N HIS A 25 5.21 24.40 -20.85
CA HIS A 25 6.63 24.78 -20.75
C HIS A 25 7.51 24.31 -21.93
N ASN A 26 6.93 23.72 -22.98
CA ASN A 26 7.68 23.39 -24.19
C ASN A 26 7.75 24.62 -25.12
N LYS A 27 8.77 25.46 -24.91
CA LYS A 27 9.08 26.63 -25.75
C LYS A 27 9.64 26.29 -27.13
N ASN A 28 9.13 25.28 -27.82
CA ASN A 28 9.43 25.09 -29.25
C ASN A 28 8.36 25.77 -30.10
N LYS A 29 8.49 27.09 -30.29
CA LYS A 29 7.77 27.82 -31.34
C LYS A 29 8.23 27.29 -32.71
N PRO A 30 7.36 26.73 -33.56
CA PRO A 30 7.66 26.61 -34.97
C PRO A 30 7.57 28.01 -35.56
N TYR A 31 8.71 28.65 -35.78
CA TYR A 31 8.75 29.84 -36.62
C TYR A 31 8.59 29.36 -38.06
N THR A 32 7.45 29.64 -38.67
CA THR A 32 7.28 29.52 -40.11
C THR A 32 7.74 30.85 -40.69
N ILE A 33 9.00 30.95 -41.15
CA ILE A 33 9.43 32.10 -41.97
C ILE A 33 8.74 31.93 -43.33
N PRO A 34 7.90 32.88 -43.77
CA PRO A 34 7.51 32.94 -45.17
C PRO A 34 8.74 33.43 -45.94
N LEU A 35 9.47 32.51 -46.57
CA LEU A 35 10.36 32.90 -47.66
C LEU A 35 9.45 33.32 -48.83
N THR A 36 9.23 34.62 -48.98
CA THR A 36 8.89 35.19 -50.28
C THR A 36 9.99 34.78 -51.25
N PRO A 37 9.67 34.05 -52.32
CA PRO A 37 10.65 33.78 -53.35
C PRO A 37 10.95 35.12 -54.03
N THR A 38 12.06 35.75 -53.68
CA THR A 38 12.66 36.74 -54.58
C THR A 38 13.17 35.92 -55.75
N THR A 39 12.34 35.78 -56.77
CA THR A 39 12.75 35.31 -58.09
C THR A 39 13.73 36.34 -58.67
N THR A 40 14.99 36.28 -58.24
CA THR A 40 16.09 36.63 -59.13
C THR A 40 16.05 35.63 -60.25
N SER A 41 15.22 35.95 -61.24
CA SER A 41 15.23 35.38 -62.56
C SER A 41 16.67 35.42 -63.06
N ARG A 42 17.38 34.30 -62.94
CA ARG A 42 18.53 34.00 -63.78
C ARG A 42 18.00 33.56 -65.14
N VAL A 43 17.13 34.35 -65.75
CA VAL A 43 16.91 34.23 -67.18
C VAL A 43 18.23 34.68 -67.78
N LEU A 44 19.01 33.71 -68.24
CA LEU A 44 20.11 33.95 -69.15
C LEU A 44 19.47 34.66 -70.35
N SER A 45 19.60 35.98 -70.40
CA SER A 45 19.30 36.74 -71.61
C SER A 45 20.20 36.14 -72.68
N GLU A 46 19.62 35.50 -73.68
CA GLU A 46 20.31 35.17 -74.92
C GLU A 46 20.80 36.48 -75.52
N CYS A 47 22.03 36.88 -75.20
CA CYS A 47 22.73 37.88 -75.98
C CYS A 47 23.17 37.19 -77.26
N ASP A 48 22.86 37.78 -78.41
CA ASP A 48 23.38 37.34 -79.70
C ASP A 48 24.89 37.14 -79.58
N ILE A 49 25.35 35.93 -79.89
CA ILE A 49 26.78 35.59 -79.87
C ILE A 49 27.44 36.46 -80.92
N GLN A 50 28.06 37.56 -80.48
CA GLN A 50 28.96 38.32 -81.32
C GLN A 50 30.07 37.37 -81.74
N THR A 51 30.02 36.93 -83.00
CA THR A 51 31.04 36.06 -83.60
C THR A 51 32.39 36.71 -83.38
N SER A 52 33.21 36.08 -82.54
CA SER A 52 34.53 36.61 -82.22
C SER A 52 35.31 36.64 -83.53
N ILE A 53 35.86 37.80 -83.91
CA ILE A 53 36.58 38.02 -85.18
C ILE A 53 37.88 37.16 -85.26
N TYR A 54 38.13 36.33 -84.24
CA TYR A 54 39.36 35.59 -83.99
C TYR A 54 39.27 34.09 -84.28
N ASP A 55 38.20 33.58 -84.90
CA ASP A 55 38.03 32.14 -85.18
C ASP A 55 39.16 31.52 -86.02
N ASN A 56 39.88 32.35 -86.81
CA ASN A 56 41.01 31.93 -87.63
C ASN A 56 42.37 32.45 -87.11
N ASP A 57 42.40 33.08 -85.93
CA ASP A 57 43.65 33.51 -85.31
C ASP A 57 44.39 32.29 -84.73
N PRO A 58 45.61 31.98 -85.19
CA PRO A 58 46.36 30.81 -84.73
C PRO A 58 46.64 30.84 -83.22
N GLU A 59 46.75 32.03 -82.61
CA GLU A 59 46.96 32.18 -81.17
C GLU A 59 45.66 31.89 -80.39
N MET A 60 44.53 32.44 -80.85
CA MET A 60 43.22 32.19 -80.25
C MET A 60 42.81 30.71 -80.33
N LYS A 61 43.13 30.04 -81.45
CA LYS A 61 42.87 28.61 -81.64
C LYS A 61 43.65 27.75 -80.65
N GLY A 62 44.89 28.13 -80.32
CA GLY A 62 45.70 27.49 -79.29
C GLY A 62 45.07 27.63 -77.90
N VAL A 63 44.65 28.85 -77.53
CA VAL A 63 43.99 29.13 -76.24
C VAL A 63 42.66 28.38 -76.12
N MET A 64 41.86 28.34 -77.19
CA MET A 64 40.59 27.59 -77.23
C MET A 64 40.82 26.08 -77.06
N GLN A 65 41.82 25.51 -77.73
CA GLN A 65 42.16 24.08 -77.57
C GLN A 65 42.64 23.77 -76.15
N ASP A 66 43.44 24.66 -75.55
CA ASP A 66 43.88 24.51 -74.16
C ASP A 66 42.74 24.65 -73.16
N PHE A 67 41.83 25.60 -73.37
CA PHE A 67 40.63 25.76 -72.55
C PHE A 67 39.73 24.53 -72.64
N ASN A 68 39.48 24.02 -73.84
CA ASN A 68 38.67 22.81 -74.05
C ASN A 68 39.34 21.59 -73.41
N ARG A 69 40.66 21.45 -73.54
CA ARG A 69 41.43 20.38 -72.90
C ARG A 69 41.33 20.43 -71.38
N GLN A 70 41.55 21.60 -70.77
CA GLN A 70 41.43 21.79 -69.32
C GLN A 70 40.00 21.60 -68.83
N THR A 71 39.02 22.09 -69.58
CA THR A 71 37.60 21.97 -69.25
C THR A 71 37.15 20.51 -69.27
N SER A 72 37.56 19.75 -70.29
CA SER A 72 37.28 18.31 -70.39
C SER A 72 37.88 17.53 -69.21
N GLN A 73 39.10 17.86 -68.80
CA GLN A 73 39.74 17.26 -67.62
C GLN A 73 38.98 17.57 -66.31
N ARG A 74 38.53 18.82 -66.13
CA ARG A 74 37.74 19.20 -64.95
C ARG A 74 36.38 18.51 -64.89
N PHE A 75 35.73 18.31 -66.03
CA PHE A 75 34.47 17.57 -66.11
C PHE A 75 34.65 16.10 -65.71
N GLU A 76 35.68 15.42 -66.22
CA GLU A 76 35.99 14.05 -65.79
C GLU A 76 36.32 13.97 -64.30
N GLU A 77 37.13 14.88 -63.76
CA GLU A 77 37.45 14.91 -62.32
C GLU A 77 36.22 15.20 -61.46
N TYR A 78 35.31 16.06 -61.93
CA TYR A 78 34.07 16.34 -61.25
C TYR A 78 33.13 15.13 -61.27
N GLU A 79 33.01 14.45 -62.40
CA GLU A 79 32.20 13.24 -62.55
C GLU A 79 32.74 12.10 -61.68
N LYS A 80 34.06 11.86 -61.70
CA LYS A 80 34.74 10.90 -60.81
C LYS A 80 34.49 11.22 -59.33
N ARG A 81 34.55 12.50 -58.93
CA ARG A 81 34.22 12.93 -57.55
C ARG A 81 32.74 12.72 -57.23
N MET A 82 31.84 13.03 -58.16
CA MET A 82 30.40 12.90 -57.96
C MET A 82 30.00 11.43 -57.78
N ILE A 83 30.53 10.53 -58.63
CA ILE A 83 30.31 9.07 -58.54
C ILE A 83 30.84 8.56 -57.20
N LYS A 84 32.10 8.89 -56.84
CA LYS A 84 32.70 8.47 -55.56
C LYS A 84 31.87 8.92 -54.35
N ASN A 85 31.40 10.16 -54.34
CA ASN A 85 30.58 10.68 -53.25
C ASN A 85 29.21 9.98 -53.19
N ARG A 86 28.52 9.79 -54.33
CA ARG A 86 27.26 9.03 -54.38
C ARG A 86 27.43 7.61 -53.83
N GLN A 87 28.51 6.94 -54.20
CA GLN A 87 28.79 5.58 -53.77
C GLN A 87 29.05 5.53 -52.25
N LYS A 88 29.83 6.48 -51.72
CA LYS A 88 30.07 6.64 -50.28
C LYS A 88 28.78 6.83 -49.48
N TYR A 89 27.89 7.72 -49.92
CA TYR A 89 26.62 7.95 -49.22
C TYR A 89 25.66 6.76 -49.32
N LYS A 90 25.68 6.01 -50.43
CA LYS A 90 24.87 4.80 -50.59
C LYS A 90 25.34 3.68 -49.65
N GLU A 91 26.65 3.49 -49.51
CA GLU A 91 27.23 2.55 -48.53
C GLU A 91 26.95 2.97 -47.09
N GLN A 92 27.09 4.27 -46.78
CA GLN A 92 26.79 4.79 -45.44
C GLN A 92 25.32 4.54 -45.09
N CYS A 93 24.39 4.85 -46.00
CA CYS A 93 22.97 4.61 -45.80
C CYS A 93 22.66 3.11 -45.59
N HIS A 94 23.30 2.23 -46.37
CA HIS A 94 23.16 0.78 -46.18
C HIS A 94 23.63 0.32 -44.79
N LYS A 95 24.79 0.81 -44.33
CA LYS A 95 25.31 0.50 -42.98
C LYS A 95 24.38 1.01 -41.88
N ASP A 96 23.90 2.24 -41.99
CA ASP A 96 23.00 2.85 -41.01
C ASP A 96 21.66 2.08 -40.94
N ILE A 97 21.13 1.65 -42.09
CA ILE A 97 19.91 0.82 -42.15
C ILE A 97 20.14 -0.54 -41.48
N GLU A 98 21.28 -1.19 -41.75
CA GLU A 98 21.62 -2.49 -41.16
C GLU A 98 21.76 -2.38 -39.63
N GLU A 99 22.41 -1.32 -39.13
CA GLU A 99 22.52 -1.05 -37.70
C GLU A 99 21.14 -0.84 -37.05
N ILE A 100 20.26 -0.06 -37.68
CA ILE A 100 18.89 0.18 -37.18
C ILE A 100 18.10 -1.14 -37.09
N ILE A 101 18.22 -2.01 -38.10
CA ILE A 101 17.54 -3.31 -38.11
C ILE A 101 18.04 -4.22 -36.98
N VAL A 102 19.36 -4.31 -36.79
CA VAL A 102 19.96 -5.10 -35.71
C VAL A 102 19.51 -4.59 -34.34
N LYS A 103 19.53 -3.26 -34.14
CA LYS A 103 19.11 -2.62 -32.88
C LYS A 103 17.63 -2.87 -32.57
N ASP A 104 16.75 -2.74 -33.56
CA ASP A 104 15.32 -3.00 -33.39
C ASP A 104 15.03 -4.50 -33.13
N LYS A 105 15.85 -5.41 -33.68
CA LYS A 105 15.77 -6.87 -33.39
C LYS A 105 16.18 -7.19 -31.95
N ILE A 106 17.24 -6.57 -31.43
CA ILE A 106 17.68 -6.72 -30.03
C ILE A 106 16.61 -6.18 -29.09
N ASP A 107 16.13 -4.95 -29.33
CA ASP A 107 15.05 -4.33 -28.54
C ASP A 107 13.80 -5.21 -28.52
N LYS A 108 13.39 -5.75 -29.67
CA LYS A 108 12.23 -6.66 -29.77
C LYS A 108 12.43 -7.92 -28.92
N SER A 109 13.61 -8.54 -28.98
CA SER A 109 13.93 -9.75 -28.22
C SER A 109 14.00 -9.52 -26.70
N LEU A 110 14.56 -8.39 -26.26
CA LEU A 110 14.58 -8.00 -24.85
C LEU A 110 13.17 -7.74 -24.33
N THR A 111 12.36 -7.05 -25.13
CA THR A 111 10.99 -6.72 -24.77
C THR A 111 10.12 -7.98 -24.65
N GLU A 112 10.25 -8.92 -25.59
CA GLU A 112 9.51 -10.18 -25.56
C GLU A 112 9.87 -11.03 -24.33
N LYS A 113 11.15 -11.04 -23.94
CA LYS A 113 11.60 -11.69 -22.69
C LYS A 113 11.01 -11.03 -21.44
N VAL A 114 11.01 -9.69 -21.38
CA VAL A 114 10.43 -8.94 -20.26
C VAL A 114 8.91 -9.15 -20.18
N GLU A 115 8.21 -9.18 -21.32
CA GLU A 115 6.75 -9.39 -21.37
C GLU A 115 6.36 -10.81 -20.97
N LYS A 116 7.14 -11.82 -21.40
CA LYS A 116 6.97 -13.23 -20.97
C LYS A 116 7.31 -13.42 -19.49
N GLY A 117 8.29 -12.68 -18.98
CA GLY A 117 8.62 -12.61 -17.54
C GLY A 117 7.51 -11.96 -16.72
N CYS A 118 6.96 -10.84 -17.18
CA CYS A 118 5.84 -10.15 -16.54
C CYS A 118 4.56 -10.97 -16.55
N LEU A 119 4.24 -11.71 -17.63
CA LEU A 119 3.08 -12.62 -17.66
C LEU A 119 3.24 -13.77 -16.67
N ARG A 120 4.44 -14.36 -16.54
CA ARG A 120 4.73 -15.40 -15.54
C ARG A 120 4.65 -14.86 -14.11
N CYS A 121 5.17 -13.67 -13.84
CA CYS A 121 5.05 -13.02 -12.53
C CYS A 121 3.60 -12.60 -12.21
N GLY A 122 2.84 -12.12 -13.20
CA GLY A 122 1.44 -11.72 -13.02
C GLY A 122 0.52 -12.89 -12.64
N CYS A 123 0.73 -14.08 -13.21
CA CYS A 123 0.02 -15.29 -12.78
C CYS A 123 0.41 -15.75 -11.37
N GLY A 124 1.66 -15.56 -10.95
CA GLY A 124 2.11 -15.87 -9.58
C GLY A 124 1.56 -14.89 -8.54
N LEU A 125 1.54 -13.59 -8.86
CA LEU A 125 0.99 -12.54 -7.98
C LEU A 125 -0.54 -12.61 -7.86
N GLY A 126 -1.25 -13.06 -8.90
CA GLY A 126 -2.70 -13.29 -8.83
C GLY A 126 -3.10 -14.35 -7.79
N GLY A 127 -2.26 -15.37 -7.58
CA GLY A 127 -2.47 -16.40 -6.56
C GLY A 127 -2.05 -15.96 -5.15
N VAL A 128 -0.93 -15.24 -5.02
CA VAL A 128 -0.41 -14.81 -3.71
C VAL A 128 -1.22 -13.64 -3.13
N ALA A 129 -1.70 -12.70 -3.95
CA ALA A 129 -2.55 -11.61 -3.47
C ALA A 129 -3.89 -12.10 -2.90
N ALA A 130 -4.46 -13.16 -3.47
CA ALA A 130 -5.65 -13.81 -2.92
C ALA A 130 -5.35 -14.53 -1.59
N GLY A 131 -4.18 -15.17 -1.46
CA GLY A 131 -3.78 -15.86 -0.23
C GLY A 131 -3.55 -14.91 0.95
N VAL A 132 -2.78 -13.83 0.76
CA VAL A 132 -2.39 -12.93 1.86
C VAL A 132 -3.60 -12.19 2.46
N GLY A 133 -4.62 -11.87 1.65
CA GLY A 133 -5.87 -11.27 2.15
C GLY A 133 -6.71 -12.22 3.01
N ILE A 134 -6.72 -13.52 2.69
CA ILE A 134 -7.53 -14.51 3.40
C ILE A 134 -6.87 -14.92 4.72
N PHE A 135 -5.55 -15.14 4.74
CA PHE A 135 -4.85 -15.57 5.96
C PHE A 135 -4.75 -14.46 7.03
N GLY A 136 -4.62 -13.19 6.63
CA GLY A 136 -4.62 -12.07 7.58
C GLY A 136 -5.99 -11.84 8.25
N ALA A 137 -7.07 -12.08 7.52
CA ALA A 137 -8.44 -11.92 8.04
C ALA A 137 -8.80 -13.04 9.04
N LEU A 138 -8.42 -14.29 8.79
CA LEU A 138 -8.68 -15.40 9.73
C LEU A 138 -7.86 -15.27 11.01
N GLY A 139 -6.59 -14.87 10.93
CA GLY A 139 -5.74 -14.73 12.11
C GLY A 139 -6.23 -13.65 13.07
N THR A 140 -6.63 -12.49 12.53
CA THR A 140 -7.15 -11.38 13.35
C THR A 140 -8.51 -11.71 13.97
N TYR A 141 -9.39 -12.40 13.25
CA TYR A 141 -10.68 -12.86 13.78
C TYR A 141 -10.50 -13.91 14.89
N GLY A 142 -9.66 -14.93 14.67
CA GLY A 142 -9.37 -15.96 15.65
C GLY A 142 -8.74 -15.39 16.93
N TRP A 143 -7.79 -14.46 16.78
CA TRP A 143 -7.21 -13.74 17.92
C TRP A 143 -8.27 -12.94 18.69
N LYS A 144 -9.14 -12.19 17.98
CA LYS A 144 -10.19 -11.40 18.62
C LYS A 144 -11.12 -12.28 19.45
N VAL A 145 -11.56 -13.42 18.92
CA VAL A 145 -12.41 -14.39 19.64
C VAL A 145 -11.71 -14.92 20.90
N ALA A 146 -10.45 -15.36 20.77
CA ALA A 146 -9.69 -15.86 21.92
C ALA A 146 -9.48 -14.77 22.99
N ALA A 147 -9.12 -13.56 22.56
CA ALA A 147 -8.89 -12.42 23.45
C ALA A 147 -10.19 -11.99 24.17
N THR A 148 -11.34 -12.00 23.49
CA THR A 148 -12.63 -11.77 24.14
C THR A 148 -12.96 -12.83 25.18
N ALA A 149 -12.71 -14.12 24.89
CA ALA A 149 -12.93 -15.18 25.87
C ALA A 149 -12.05 -15.00 27.11
N THR A 150 -10.76 -14.67 26.93
CA THR A 150 -9.87 -14.39 28.07
C THR A 150 -10.30 -13.17 28.89
N ALA A 151 -10.87 -12.14 28.24
CA ALA A 151 -11.39 -10.96 28.92
C ALA A 151 -12.57 -11.33 29.84
N TYR A 152 -13.52 -12.12 29.35
CA TYR A 152 -14.65 -12.60 30.15
C TYR A 152 -14.21 -13.45 31.35
N GLU A 153 -13.28 -14.38 31.16
CA GLU A 153 -12.78 -15.22 32.25
C GLU A 153 -12.01 -14.39 33.29
N THR A 154 -11.20 -13.43 32.85
CA THR A 154 -10.50 -12.49 33.75
C THR A 154 -11.49 -11.64 34.55
N ALA A 155 -12.54 -11.14 33.91
CA ALA A 155 -13.57 -10.35 34.55
C ALA A 155 -14.35 -11.15 35.61
N LYS A 156 -14.78 -12.37 35.27
CA LYS A 156 -15.44 -13.28 36.23
C LYS A 156 -14.55 -13.54 37.44
N GLN A 157 -13.27 -13.87 37.22
CA GLN A 157 -12.35 -14.17 38.30
C GLN A 157 -12.14 -12.97 39.23
N ALA A 158 -11.97 -11.77 38.66
CA ALA A 158 -11.84 -10.53 39.44
C ALA A 158 -13.11 -10.23 40.24
N GLY A 159 -14.29 -10.45 39.65
CA GLY A 159 -15.57 -10.33 40.32
C GLY A 159 -15.71 -11.28 41.50
N ILE A 160 -15.40 -12.57 41.30
CA ILE A 160 -15.44 -13.60 42.37
C ILE A 160 -14.51 -13.21 43.51
N GLU A 161 -13.26 -12.81 43.22
CA GLU A 161 -12.30 -12.41 44.24
C GLU A 161 -12.80 -11.19 45.04
N ALA A 162 -13.37 -10.20 44.37
CA ALA A 162 -13.94 -9.02 45.01
C ALA A 162 -15.20 -9.36 45.85
N GLY A 163 -16.06 -10.25 45.35
CA GLY A 163 -17.23 -10.74 46.06
C GLY A 163 -16.87 -11.46 47.35
N ILE A 164 -15.91 -12.37 47.30
CA ILE A 164 -15.37 -13.07 48.49
C ILE A 164 -14.84 -12.06 49.51
N LYS A 165 -14.04 -11.08 49.07
CA LYS A 165 -13.51 -10.02 49.96
C LYS A 165 -14.64 -9.19 50.59
N ALA A 166 -15.69 -8.87 49.84
CA ALA A 166 -16.84 -8.12 50.34
C ALA A 166 -17.64 -8.92 51.40
N VAL A 167 -17.89 -10.21 51.15
CA VAL A 167 -18.53 -11.11 52.13
C VAL A 167 -17.71 -11.17 53.42
N ILE A 168 -16.39 -11.35 53.31
CA ILE A 168 -15.49 -11.40 54.46
C ILE A 168 -15.52 -10.08 55.25
N ALA A 169 -15.55 -8.94 54.55
CA ALA A 169 -15.63 -7.62 55.19
C ALA A 169 -16.93 -7.45 55.98
N GLU A 170 -18.07 -7.84 55.41
CA GLU A 170 -19.37 -7.80 56.09
C GLU A 170 -19.42 -8.74 57.31
N ILE A 171 -18.90 -9.96 57.16
CA ILE A 171 -18.79 -10.93 58.25
C ILE A 171 -17.97 -10.35 59.40
N LYS A 172 -16.81 -9.75 59.11
CA LYS A 172 -15.97 -9.09 60.12
C LYS A 172 -16.63 -7.86 60.75
N GLY A 173 -17.45 -7.14 59.99
CA GLY A 173 -18.23 -6.00 60.46
C GLY A 173 -19.44 -6.37 61.32
N SER A 174 -19.89 -7.63 61.28
CA SER A 174 -21.06 -8.07 62.05
C SER A 174 -20.78 -8.10 63.55
N SER A 175 -21.77 -7.69 64.34
CA SER A 175 -21.65 -7.57 65.80
C SER A 175 -21.41 -8.90 66.51
N PHE A 176 -21.82 -10.02 65.89
CA PHE A 176 -21.67 -11.36 66.46
C PHE A 176 -20.34 -12.05 66.11
N ILE A 177 -19.66 -11.66 65.01
CA ILE A 177 -18.36 -12.24 64.60
C ILE A 177 -17.16 -11.36 64.96
N ASN A 178 -17.38 -10.18 65.52
CA ASN A 178 -16.33 -9.23 65.97
C ASN A 178 -15.25 -9.85 66.90
N GLN A 179 -15.47 -11.02 67.49
CA GLN A 179 -14.51 -11.73 68.35
C GLN A 179 -13.64 -12.77 67.62
N CYS A 180 -13.96 -13.09 66.37
CA CYS A 180 -13.22 -14.03 65.52
C CYS A 180 -12.44 -13.31 64.40
N LEU A 181 -12.05 -12.04 64.61
CA LEU A 181 -11.35 -11.21 63.61
C LEU A 181 -9.96 -11.73 63.23
N VAL A 182 -9.32 -12.50 64.12
CA VAL A 182 -7.98 -13.09 63.93
C VAL A 182 -8.02 -14.28 62.96
N VAL A 183 -9.20 -14.80 62.62
CA VAL A 183 -9.34 -15.92 61.68
C VAL A 183 -9.02 -15.48 60.25
N ASP A 184 -8.27 -16.32 59.55
CA ASP A 184 -8.01 -16.19 58.12
C ASP A 184 -9.20 -16.70 57.30
N TRP A 185 -10.23 -15.87 57.18
CA TRP A 185 -11.50 -16.19 56.53
C TRP A 185 -11.36 -16.60 55.05
N LEU A 186 -10.28 -16.18 54.37
CA LEU A 186 -10.01 -16.55 52.97
C LEU A 186 -9.77 -18.06 52.78
N LYS A 187 -9.39 -18.79 53.85
CA LYS A 187 -9.25 -20.25 53.79
C LYS A 187 -10.59 -21.00 53.78
N PHE A 188 -11.66 -20.33 54.21
CA PHE A 188 -12.96 -20.95 54.43
C PHE A 188 -14.01 -20.43 53.45
N ILE A 189 -13.90 -19.18 53.02
CA ILE A 189 -14.82 -18.55 52.07
C ILE A 189 -14.13 -18.52 50.70
N ASN A 190 -14.77 -19.15 49.72
CA ASN A 190 -14.25 -19.33 48.37
C ASN A 190 -15.39 -19.21 47.33
N GLU A 191 -15.06 -19.44 46.06
CA GLU A 191 -15.99 -19.33 44.94
C GLU A 191 -17.24 -20.21 45.09
N SER A 192 -17.11 -21.40 45.71
CA SER A 192 -18.20 -22.36 45.85
C SER A 192 -19.22 -21.99 46.92
N ASN A 193 -18.91 -21.08 47.84
CA ASN A 193 -19.76 -20.84 49.01
C ASN A 193 -20.13 -19.36 49.27
N TYR A 194 -19.41 -18.39 48.71
CA TYR A 194 -19.65 -16.96 49.03
C TYR A 194 -21.01 -16.43 48.56
N ASN A 195 -21.60 -17.06 47.53
CA ASN A 195 -22.82 -16.60 46.85
C ASN A 195 -24.09 -17.35 47.26
N SER A 196 -23.99 -18.31 48.19
CA SER A 196 -25.07 -19.18 48.60
C SER A 196 -25.23 -19.12 50.11
N ILE A 197 -26.44 -18.79 50.58
CA ILE A 197 -26.76 -18.69 52.01
C ILE A 197 -26.42 -19.99 52.77
N PRO A 198 -26.91 -21.18 52.36
CA PRO A 198 -26.63 -22.41 53.09
C PRO A 198 -25.14 -22.78 53.10
N ASP A 199 -24.43 -22.57 51.99
CA ASP A 199 -23.02 -22.93 51.88
C ASP A 199 -22.13 -21.96 52.65
N LEU A 200 -22.43 -20.66 52.60
CA LEU A 200 -21.77 -19.65 53.42
C LEU A 200 -22.00 -19.92 54.91
N PHE A 201 -23.23 -20.27 55.28
CA PHE A 201 -23.56 -20.65 56.66
C PHE A 201 -22.74 -21.84 57.12
N ASN A 202 -22.67 -22.90 56.32
CA ASN A 202 -21.89 -24.09 56.65
C ASN A 202 -20.39 -23.76 56.80
N ALA A 203 -19.84 -22.93 55.90
CA ALA A 203 -18.45 -22.49 55.97
C ALA A 203 -18.19 -21.70 57.27
N VAL A 204 -19.03 -20.72 57.60
CA VAL A 204 -18.88 -19.90 58.82
C VAL A 204 -19.08 -20.75 60.08
N ASN A 205 -20.08 -21.63 60.10
CA ASN A 205 -20.34 -22.51 61.24
C ASN A 205 -19.18 -23.50 61.47
N SER A 206 -18.56 -24.02 60.39
CA SER A 206 -17.37 -24.87 60.50
C SER A 206 -16.18 -24.14 61.14
N VAL A 207 -16.01 -22.85 60.83
CA VAL A 207 -14.98 -22.00 61.45
C VAL A 207 -15.27 -21.85 62.94
N VAL A 208 -16.50 -21.50 63.31
CA VAL A 208 -16.86 -21.26 64.71
C VAL A 208 -16.72 -22.53 65.55
N THR A 209 -17.07 -23.68 65.00
CA THR A 209 -16.97 -24.98 65.69
C THR A 209 -15.55 -25.53 65.74
N ALA A 210 -14.75 -25.41 64.68
CA ALA A 210 -13.36 -25.90 64.63
C ALA A 210 -12.36 -24.95 65.31
N ASN A 211 -12.60 -23.64 65.27
CA ASN A 211 -11.74 -22.62 65.88
C ASN A 211 -12.31 -22.07 67.19
N GLY A 212 -13.19 -22.80 67.88
CA GLY A 212 -13.76 -22.41 69.18
C GLY A 212 -12.70 -22.02 70.23
N GLU A 213 -11.47 -22.53 70.10
CA GLU A 213 -10.31 -22.14 70.92
C GLU A 213 -9.50 -20.93 70.40
N LYS A 214 -9.61 -20.58 69.10
CA LYS A 214 -8.84 -19.51 68.43
C LYS A 214 -9.61 -18.21 68.22
N CYS A 215 -10.94 -18.22 68.22
CA CYS A 215 -11.67 -16.98 68.49
C CYS A 215 -11.27 -16.56 69.89
N GLN A 216 -10.53 -15.46 70.07
CA GLN A 216 -10.03 -15.04 71.39
C GLN A 216 -11.23 -14.82 72.31
N VAL A 217 -11.59 -15.86 73.06
CA VAL A 217 -12.62 -15.77 74.08
C VAL A 217 -12.00 -15.01 75.23
N VAL A 218 -12.09 -13.68 75.18
CA VAL A 218 -12.03 -12.86 76.40
C VAL A 218 -13.31 -13.17 77.15
N THR A 219 -13.28 -14.32 77.84
CA THR A 219 -14.16 -14.75 78.93
C THR A 219 -15.58 -14.17 78.88
N GLY A 220 -16.47 -14.77 78.07
CA GLY A 220 -17.92 -14.61 78.27
C GLY A 220 -18.86 -14.58 77.05
N ASN A 221 -18.38 -14.49 75.81
CA ASN A 221 -19.26 -14.10 74.68
C ASN A 221 -19.46 -15.11 73.54
N ILE A 222 -19.02 -16.37 73.65
CA ILE A 222 -19.29 -17.37 72.59
C ILE A 222 -20.79 -17.58 72.35
N GLY A 223 -21.62 -17.36 73.39
CA GLY A 223 -23.08 -17.36 73.30
C GLY A 223 -23.62 -16.33 72.30
N ARG A 224 -22.94 -15.17 72.11
CA ARG A 224 -23.35 -14.21 71.07
C ARG A 224 -23.10 -14.74 69.67
N VAL A 225 -22.00 -15.46 69.46
CA VAL A 225 -21.69 -16.09 68.18
C VAL A 225 -22.74 -17.17 67.86
N TYR A 226 -23.06 -18.03 68.81
CA TYR A 226 -24.09 -19.08 68.65
C TYR A 226 -25.51 -18.52 68.48
N ASN A 227 -25.86 -17.44 69.20
CA ASN A 227 -27.13 -16.74 69.00
C ASN A 227 -27.21 -16.12 67.60
N GLY A 228 -26.15 -15.45 67.15
CA GLY A 228 -26.09 -14.89 65.79
C GLY A 228 -26.16 -15.95 64.68
N LEU A 229 -25.55 -17.12 64.89
CA LEU A 229 -25.68 -18.28 63.99
C LEU A 229 -27.09 -18.88 64.00
N SER A 230 -27.78 -18.86 65.14
CA SER A 230 -29.17 -19.30 65.25
C SER A 230 -30.12 -18.33 64.51
N GLU A 231 -29.75 -17.06 64.39
CA GLU A 231 -30.42 -16.03 63.59
C GLU A 231 -29.86 -15.94 62.15
N LYS A 232 -29.47 -17.07 61.54
CA LYS A 232 -28.88 -17.12 60.19
C LYS A 232 -29.67 -16.32 59.13
N ASP A 233 -31.00 -16.30 59.25
CA ASP A 233 -31.90 -15.67 58.29
C ASP A 233 -31.88 -14.13 58.38
N ALA A 234 -31.37 -13.56 59.49
CA ALA A 234 -31.21 -12.11 59.63
C ALA A 234 -29.90 -11.60 58.99
N TRP A 235 -28.82 -12.39 59.05
CA TRP A 235 -27.47 -11.92 58.73
C TRP A 235 -26.98 -12.38 57.35
N PHE A 236 -27.11 -13.67 57.05
CA PHE A 236 -26.52 -14.27 55.85
C PHE A 236 -27.08 -13.74 54.53
N PRO A 237 -28.39 -13.39 54.42
CA PRO A 237 -28.89 -12.72 53.22
C PRO A 237 -28.16 -11.41 52.92
N SER A 238 -27.83 -10.61 53.95
CA SER A 238 -27.09 -9.36 53.77
C SER A 238 -25.66 -9.60 53.29
N PHE A 239 -24.99 -10.60 53.85
CA PHE A 239 -23.62 -10.96 53.47
C PHE A 239 -23.55 -11.42 52.02
N VAL A 240 -24.39 -12.38 51.65
CA VAL A 240 -24.47 -12.91 50.29
C VAL A 240 -24.84 -11.81 49.31
N LYS A 241 -25.83 -10.97 49.64
CA LYS A 241 -26.22 -9.82 48.81
C LYS A 241 -25.07 -8.87 48.55
N LYS A 242 -24.32 -8.47 49.59
CA LYS A 242 -23.17 -7.58 49.42
C LYS A 242 -22.07 -8.21 48.56
N GLY A 243 -21.83 -9.50 48.77
CA GLY A 243 -20.88 -10.29 47.98
C GLY A 243 -21.24 -10.34 46.51
N THR A 244 -22.48 -10.71 46.20
CA THR A 244 -22.97 -10.85 44.82
C THR A 244 -23.07 -9.51 44.11
N GLU A 245 -23.55 -8.45 44.78
CA GLU A 245 -23.59 -7.09 44.21
C GLU A 245 -22.18 -6.59 43.87
N THR A 246 -21.22 -6.80 44.77
CA THR A 246 -19.82 -6.40 44.53
C THR A 246 -19.20 -7.23 43.41
N ALA A 247 -19.44 -8.54 43.39
CA ALA A 247 -18.94 -9.42 42.33
C ALA A 247 -19.47 -9.02 40.96
N THR A 248 -20.78 -8.75 40.84
CA THR A 248 -21.41 -8.31 39.59
C THR A 248 -20.83 -6.96 39.14
N ALA A 249 -20.77 -5.97 40.04
CA ALA A 249 -20.28 -4.63 39.69
C ALA A 249 -18.81 -4.65 39.23
N ILE A 250 -17.95 -5.43 39.89
CA ILE A 250 -16.55 -5.56 39.50
C ILE A 250 -16.41 -6.37 38.21
N THR A 251 -17.20 -7.44 38.02
CA THR A 251 -17.22 -8.20 36.76
C THR A 251 -17.55 -7.29 35.59
N GLU A 252 -18.63 -6.50 35.68
CA GLU A 252 -19.04 -5.57 34.62
C GLU A 252 -17.96 -4.49 34.37
N SER A 253 -17.37 -3.92 35.42
CA SER A 253 -16.32 -2.92 35.28
C SER A 253 -15.03 -3.47 34.65
N VAL A 254 -14.62 -4.69 34.99
CA VAL A 254 -13.42 -5.32 34.43
C VAL A 254 -13.70 -5.79 33.01
N GLU A 255 -14.86 -6.38 32.74
CA GLU A 255 -15.28 -6.81 31.41
C GLU A 255 -15.24 -5.64 30.41
N THR A 256 -15.87 -4.52 30.76
CA THR A 256 -15.88 -3.32 29.90
C THR A 256 -14.46 -2.81 29.64
N THR A 257 -13.60 -2.82 30.65
CA THR A 257 -12.20 -2.37 30.53
C THR A 257 -11.37 -3.31 29.64
N GLU A 258 -11.50 -4.62 29.82
CA GLU A 258 -10.73 -5.61 29.05
C GLU A 258 -11.23 -5.70 27.60
N LEU A 259 -12.55 -5.64 27.36
CA LEU A 259 -13.11 -5.60 26.01
C LEU A 259 -12.65 -4.35 25.25
N ALA A 260 -12.57 -3.19 25.91
CA ALA A 260 -12.04 -1.97 25.31
C ALA A 260 -10.57 -2.13 24.87
N LYS A 261 -9.74 -2.84 25.64
CA LYS A 261 -8.35 -3.15 25.25
C LYS A 261 -8.29 -4.04 24.00
N VAL A 262 -9.14 -5.08 23.95
CA VAL A 262 -9.24 -5.97 22.78
C VAL A 262 -9.67 -5.17 21.54
N GLU A 263 -10.65 -4.29 21.68
CA GLU A 263 -11.13 -3.44 20.59
C GLU A 263 -10.04 -2.48 20.10
N ALA A 264 -9.33 -1.80 21.01
CA ALA A 264 -8.24 -0.90 20.67
C ALA A 264 -7.11 -1.62 19.90
N ALA A 265 -6.68 -2.79 20.39
CA ALA A 265 -5.65 -3.59 19.74
C ALA A 265 -6.09 -4.13 18.37
N SER A 266 -7.35 -4.55 18.24
CA SER A 266 -7.89 -5.00 16.96
C SER A 266 -7.95 -3.86 15.94
N THR A 267 -8.36 -2.66 16.36
CA THR A 267 -8.47 -1.47 15.50
C THR A 267 -7.10 -1.05 14.96
N HIS A 268 -6.06 -1.08 15.80
CA HIS A 268 -4.70 -0.79 15.37
C HIS A 268 -4.22 -1.79 14.30
N SER A 269 -4.52 -3.07 14.50
CA SER A 269 -4.18 -4.15 13.55
C SER A 269 -4.90 -3.97 12.20
N TYR A 270 -6.20 -3.68 12.20
CA TYR A 270 -6.96 -3.41 10.96
C TYR A 270 -6.44 -2.17 10.23
N THR A 271 -6.06 -1.14 10.97
CA THR A 271 -5.50 0.10 10.40
C THR A 271 -4.17 -0.18 9.69
N ALA A 272 -3.28 -0.95 10.32
CA ALA A 272 -2.01 -1.36 9.73
C ALA A 272 -2.22 -2.21 8.45
N ILE A 273 -3.14 -3.18 8.49
CA ILE A 273 -3.51 -3.99 7.32
C ILE A 273 -4.08 -3.09 6.21
N GLY A 274 -4.95 -2.14 6.57
CA GLY A 274 -5.53 -1.17 5.65
C GLY A 274 -4.45 -0.38 4.90
N TYR A 275 -3.46 0.17 5.60
CA TYR A 275 -2.36 0.89 4.95
C TYR A 275 -1.53 0.00 4.01
N SER A 276 -1.24 -1.23 4.40
CA SER A 276 -0.51 -2.20 3.57
C SER A 276 -1.27 -2.49 2.26
N VAL A 277 -2.58 -2.79 2.35
CA VAL A 277 -3.43 -3.02 1.17
C VAL A 277 -3.51 -1.78 0.29
N THR A 278 -3.65 -0.59 0.90
CA THR A 278 -3.70 0.68 0.15
C THR A 278 -2.40 0.93 -0.60
N ALA A 279 -1.25 0.66 0.01
CA ALA A 279 0.06 0.79 -0.63
C ALA A 279 0.21 -0.16 -1.83
N ILE A 280 -0.23 -1.42 -1.70
CA ILE A 280 -0.22 -2.40 -2.80
C ILE A 280 -1.10 -1.92 -3.96
N LEU A 281 -2.31 -1.42 -3.69
CA LEU A 281 -3.20 -0.88 -4.72
C LEU A 281 -2.58 0.31 -5.47
N ILE A 282 -1.87 1.20 -4.77
CA ILE A 282 -1.16 2.33 -5.39
C ILE A 282 -0.06 1.81 -6.33
N ILE A 283 0.75 0.84 -5.90
CA ILE A 283 1.82 0.26 -6.73
C ILE A 283 1.24 -0.39 -8.00
N VAL A 284 0.18 -1.19 -7.85
CA VAL A 284 -0.50 -1.84 -8.99
C VAL A 284 -1.04 -0.79 -9.96
N LEU A 285 -1.67 0.27 -9.46
CA LEU A 285 -2.21 1.35 -10.29
C LEU A 285 -1.11 2.09 -11.06
N VAL A 286 0.03 2.38 -10.43
CA VAL A 286 1.20 2.97 -11.10
C VAL A 286 1.73 2.05 -12.20
N MET A 287 1.86 0.74 -11.93
CA MET A 287 2.28 -0.23 -12.95
C MET A 287 1.33 -0.27 -14.14
N VAL A 288 0.01 -0.22 -13.91
CA VAL A 288 -0.99 -0.18 -14.99
C VAL A 288 -0.86 1.10 -15.81
N ILE A 289 -0.66 2.27 -15.17
CA ILE A 289 -0.45 3.54 -15.89
C ILE A 289 0.80 3.45 -16.77
N ILE A 290 1.94 3.00 -16.22
CA ILE A 290 3.19 2.85 -16.98
C ILE A 290 2.99 1.88 -18.15
N TYR A 291 2.32 0.75 -17.91
CA TYR A 291 2.00 -0.23 -18.95
C TYR A 291 1.16 0.38 -20.07
N LEU A 292 0.11 1.15 -19.74
CA LEU A 292 -0.73 1.82 -20.73
C LEU A 292 0.05 2.85 -21.55
N ILE A 293 0.93 3.63 -20.93
CA ILE A 293 1.80 4.59 -21.63
C ILE A 293 2.74 3.87 -22.60
N LEU A 294 3.40 2.81 -22.15
CA LEU A 294 4.32 2.02 -22.98
C LEU A 294 3.57 1.36 -24.14
N ARG A 295 2.40 0.78 -23.89
CA ARG A 295 1.54 0.17 -24.90
C ARG A 295 1.09 1.19 -25.94
N TYR A 296 0.68 2.38 -25.51
CA TYR A 296 0.32 3.47 -26.40
C TYR A 296 1.49 3.90 -27.30
N ARG A 297 2.69 4.09 -26.73
CA ARG A 297 3.91 4.43 -27.49
C ARG A 297 4.26 3.36 -28.54
N ARG A 298 4.17 2.08 -28.19
CA ARG A 298 4.42 0.97 -29.13
C ARG A 298 3.44 1.00 -30.31
N LYS A 299 2.14 1.16 -30.04
CA LYS A 299 1.11 1.23 -31.09
C LYS A 299 1.37 2.41 -32.04
N LYS A 300 1.76 3.58 -31.51
CA LYS A 300 2.14 4.75 -32.31
C LYS A 300 3.38 4.50 -33.19
N LYS A 301 4.43 3.85 -32.64
CA LYS A 301 5.64 3.49 -33.42
C LYS A 301 5.30 2.54 -34.56
N MET A 302 4.47 1.52 -34.32
CA MET A 302 4.06 0.55 -35.34
C MET A 302 3.24 1.22 -36.45
N ASN A 303 2.26 2.06 -36.11
CA ASN A 303 1.47 2.77 -37.11
C ASN A 303 2.33 3.66 -38.03
N LYS A 304 3.33 4.36 -37.45
CA LYS A 304 4.29 5.15 -38.24
C LYS A 304 5.11 4.27 -39.18
N LYS A 305 5.64 3.13 -38.70
CA LYS A 305 6.39 2.18 -39.54
C LYS A 305 5.55 1.75 -40.75
N THR A 306 4.30 1.34 -40.53
CA THR A 306 3.40 0.92 -41.62
C THR A 306 3.18 2.01 -42.66
N GLN A 307 3.10 3.29 -42.25
CA GLN A 307 2.99 4.41 -43.19
C GLN A 307 4.26 4.58 -44.03
N TYR A 308 5.45 4.53 -43.43
CA TYR A 308 6.71 4.62 -44.17
C TYR A 308 6.91 3.43 -45.12
N THR A 309 6.55 2.21 -44.73
CA THR A 309 6.66 1.03 -45.60
C THR A 309 5.78 1.15 -46.83
N LYS A 310 4.59 1.76 -46.71
CA LYS A 310 3.71 2.02 -47.86
C LYS A 310 4.32 3.03 -48.84
N LEU A 311 4.93 4.10 -48.34
CA LEU A 311 5.56 5.14 -49.17
C LEU A 311 6.80 4.63 -49.91
N LEU A 312 7.52 3.66 -49.34
CA LEU A 312 8.78 3.15 -49.89
C LEU A 312 8.57 2.10 -51.00
N ASN A 313 7.40 1.45 -51.02
CA ASN A 313 7.01 0.46 -52.02
C ASN A 313 6.23 1.06 -53.21
N GLN A 314 6.16 2.39 -53.29
CA GLN A 314 5.46 3.15 -54.32
C GLN A 314 6.49 3.81 -55.24
#